data_AF-A0A060XQ78-F1
#
_entry.id   AF-A0A060XQ78-F1
#
_cell.length_a   1.000
_cell.length_b   1.000
_cell.length_c   1.000
_cell.angle_alpha   90.00
_cell.angle_beta   90.00
_cell.angle_gamma   90.00
#
_symmetry.space_group_name_H-M   'P 1'
#
loop_
_entity.id
_entity.type
_entity.pdbx_description
1 polymer ?
#
loop_
_entity_poly.entity_id
_entity_poly.type
_entity_poly.pdbx_seq_one_letter_code
_entity_poly.pdbx_strand_id
1 'polypeptide(L)'
;MAHSVQPAGFFMQRADRNKHLSGKKRGLIINETWCDHNNIQELKFFCSPDLEFLTIKCRPHYLPREFSSIIITAAYFPPQADTSMALNELRMALCKLQKTYPEDAFIVAGDFNKANLKTRLPKIYQHIDS
;
A
#
# COMPACT_ATOMS: atom_id res chain seq x y z
N MET A 1 15.84 21.44 -0.08
CA MET A 1 16.11 20.08 -0.56
C MET A 1 16.14 19.18 0.66
N ALA A 2 15.20 18.24 0.81
CA ALA A 2 15.21 17.32 1.94
C ALA A 2 15.95 16.05 1.53
N HIS A 3 17.17 15.87 2.05
CA HIS A 3 17.90 14.61 1.88
C HIS A 3 17.06 13.47 2.48
N SER A 4 16.59 12.55 1.64
CA SER A 4 15.97 11.33 2.13
C SER A 4 17.07 10.44 2.70
N VAL A 5 17.07 10.23 4.01
CA VAL A 5 17.93 9.22 4.64
C VAL A 5 17.33 7.86 4.30
N GLN A 6 18.03 7.08 3.46
CA GLN A 6 17.73 5.68 3.20
C GLN A 6 18.57 4.84 4.17
N PRO A 7 17.95 4.08 5.09
CA PRO A 7 18.70 3.18 5.96
C PRO A 7 19.47 2.15 5.13
N ALA A 8 20.71 1.86 5.52
CA ALA A 8 21.51 0.83 4.84
C ALA A 8 20.81 -0.52 4.87
N GLY A 9 20.78 -1.22 3.72
CA GLY A 9 20.08 -2.51 3.56
C GLY A 9 18.57 -2.39 3.39
N PHE A 10 18.03 -1.19 3.19
CA PHE A 10 16.61 -0.99 2.90
C PHE A 10 16.40 -0.17 1.63
N PHE A 11 15.46 -0.60 0.79
CA PHE A 11 14.93 0.18 -0.32
C PHE A 11 13.73 1.01 0.12
N MET A 12 13.67 2.28 -0.30
CA MET A 12 12.59 3.19 0.07
C MET A 12 11.84 3.70 -1.16
N GLN A 13 10.57 3.31 -1.30
CA GLN A 13 9.67 3.90 -2.30
C GLN A 13 8.89 5.04 -1.63
N ARG A 14 9.04 6.26 -2.17
CA ARG A 14 8.31 7.45 -1.74
C ARG A 14 7.59 8.06 -2.91
N ALA A 15 6.36 8.49 -2.68
CA ALA A 15 5.66 9.38 -3.59
C ALA A 15 5.59 10.77 -2.95
N ASP A 16 6.16 11.77 -3.63
CA ASP A 16 6.11 13.16 -3.18
C ASP A 16 4.70 13.73 -3.36
N ARG A 17 4.21 14.43 -2.34
CA ARG A 17 2.83 14.93 -2.28
C ARG A 17 2.66 16.26 -2.98
N ASN A 18 1.43 16.51 -3.43
CA ASN A 18 0.93 17.88 -3.56
C ASN A 18 0.68 18.46 -2.16
N LYS A 19 1.47 19.47 -1.76
CA LYS A 19 1.40 20.12 -0.45
C LYS A 19 0.00 20.64 -0.08
N HIS A 20 -0.84 20.93 -1.07
CA HIS A 20 -2.18 21.48 -0.85
C HIS A 20 -3.19 20.45 -0.30
N LEU A 21 -2.91 19.15 -0.39
CA LEU A 21 -3.91 18.11 -0.10
C LEU A 21 -3.66 17.37 1.23
N SER A 22 -2.42 17.23 1.71
CA SER A 22 -2.15 16.43 2.90
C SER A 22 -0.75 16.66 3.51
N GLY A 23 -0.66 16.96 4.82
CA GLY A 23 0.56 17.44 5.50
C GLY A 23 1.57 16.41 6.05
N LYS A 24 1.39 15.10 5.85
CA LYS A 24 2.31 14.00 6.25
C LYS A 24 3.22 13.51 5.09
N LYS A 25 4.12 12.55 5.36
CA LYS A 25 4.95 11.85 4.36
C LYS A 25 4.54 10.37 4.35
N ARG A 26 4.49 9.73 3.16
CA ARG A 26 4.32 8.28 3.03
C ARG A 26 5.48 7.66 2.29
N GLY A 27 5.75 6.41 2.63
CA GLY A 27 6.67 5.58 1.88
C GLY A 27 6.57 4.14 2.36
N LEU A 28 6.97 3.23 1.48
CA LEU A 28 7.25 1.85 1.83
C LEU A 28 8.76 1.72 2.01
N ILE A 29 9.17 1.05 3.09
CA ILE A 29 10.55 0.70 3.36
C ILE A 29 10.62 -0.82 3.30
N ILE A 30 11.47 -1.34 2.42
CA ILE A 30 11.63 -2.77 2.19
C ILE A 30 13.04 -3.17 2.56
N ASN A 31 13.17 -4.23 3.36
CA ASN A 31 14.47 -4.82 3.65
C ASN A 31 15.00 -5.55 2.41
N GLU A 32 16.20 -5.22 1.94
CA GLU A 32 16.83 -5.84 0.77
C GLU A 32 17.12 -7.33 0.99
N THR A 33 17.25 -7.79 2.25
CA THR A 33 17.37 -9.22 2.55
C THR A 33 16.06 -9.98 2.39
N TRP A 34 14.92 -9.27 2.36
CA TRP A 34 13.61 -9.85 2.11
C TRP A 34 13.27 -9.83 0.61
N CYS A 35 13.52 -8.71 -0.06
CA CYS A 35 13.30 -8.56 -1.50
C CYS A 35 14.32 -7.61 -2.12
N ASP A 36 15.03 -8.10 -3.14
CA ASP A 36 15.91 -7.28 -3.99
C ASP A 36 15.14 -6.11 -4.61
N HIS A 37 15.74 -4.91 -4.60
CA HIS A 37 15.14 -3.71 -5.16
C HIS A 37 14.82 -3.83 -6.65
N ASN A 38 15.56 -4.65 -7.41
CA ASN A 38 15.29 -4.90 -8.83
C ASN A 38 13.99 -5.68 -9.06
N ASN A 39 13.50 -6.37 -8.03
CA ASN A 39 12.23 -7.08 -8.08
C ASN A 39 11.04 -6.23 -7.61
N ILE A 40 11.25 -4.95 -7.29
CA ILE A 40 10.21 -4.02 -6.84
C ILE A 40 9.73 -3.18 -8.03
N GLN A 41 8.43 -3.19 -8.27
CA GLN A 41 7.76 -2.39 -9.28
C GLN A 41 6.68 -1.53 -8.63
N GLU A 42 6.71 -0.21 -8.85
CA GLU A 42 5.57 0.65 -8.50
C GLU A 42 4.40 0.37 -9.44
N LEU A 43 3.23 0.06 -8.88
CA LEU A 43 2.03 -0.20 -9.65
C LEU A 43 1.08 1.00 -9.67
N LYS A 44 0.90 1.66 -8.52
CA LYS A 44 -0.07 2.75 -8.40
C LYS A 44 0.24 3.67 -7.23
N PHE A 45 0.12 4.96 -7.47
CA PHE A 45 -0.03 5.98 -6.44
C PHE A 45 -1.38 6.66 -6.58
N PHE A 46 -2.00 7.02 -5.45
CA PHE A 46 -3.25 7.77 -5.41
C PHE A 46 -3.24 8.74 -4.23
N CYS A 47 -3.80 9.92 -4.43
CA CYS A 47 -3.89 10.96 -3.41
C CYS A 47 -5.18 11.77 -3.62
N SER A 48 -6.02 11.79 -2.60
CA SER A 48 -7.23 12.59 -2.47
C SER A 48 -7.34 13.17 -1.05
N PRO A 49 -8.32 14.04 -0.76
CA PRO A 49 -8.57 14.53 0.60
C PRO A 49 -8.91 13.43 1.62
N ASP A 50 -9.50 12.32 1.15
CA ASP A 50 -10.02 11.25 2.01
C ASP A 50 -9.13 10.00 2.05
N LEU A 51 -8.31 9.80 1.02
CA LEU A 51 -7.46 8.64 0.89
C LEU A 51 -6.18 9.01 0.15
N GLU A 52 -5.08 8.48 0.62
CA GLU A 52 -3.94 8.28 -0.28
C GLU A 52 -3.55 6.82 -0.19
N PHE A 53 -2.82 6.32 -1.16
CA PHE A 53 -2.13 5.04 -1.04
C PHE A 53 -1.00 4.92 -2.06
N LEU A 54 -0.06 4.03 -1.74
CA LEU A 54 1.01 3.60 -2.62
C LEU A 54 0.95 2.08 -2.73
N THR A 55 0.95 1.57 -3.95
CA THR A 55 0.95 0.15 -4.26
C THR A 55 2.19 -0.21 -5.06
N ILE A 56 2.87 -1.25 -4.59
CA ILE A 56 4.00 -1.88 -5.29
C ILE A 56 3.71 -3.36 -5.51
N LYS A 57 4.40 -3.94 -6.48
CA LYS A 57 4.54 -5.39 -6.68
C LYS A 57 5.98 -5.75 -6.39
N CYS A 58 6.19 -6.84 -5.67
CA CYS A 58 7.53 -7.33 -5.37
C CYS A 58 7.58 -8.85 -5.34
N ARG A 59 8.72 -9.44 -5.67
CA ARG A 59 8.94 -10.89 -5.53
C ARG A 59 10.04 -11.14 -4.49
N PRO A 60 9.69 -11.43 -3.23
CA PRO A 60 10.65 -11.77 -2.19
C PRO A 60 11.47 -13.02 -2.53
N HIS A 61 12.62 -13.17 -1.88
CA HIS A 61 13.48 -14.35 -2.07
C HIS A 61 12.78 -15.65 -1.67
N TYR A 62 11.94 -15.59 -0.64
CA TYR A 62 11.17 -16.73 -0.13
C TYR A 62 9.68 -16.45 -0.29
N LEU A 63 9.11 -16.90 -1.42
CA LEU A 63 7.68 -16.82 -1.70
C LEU A 63 7.12 -18.25 -1.86
N PRO A 64 5.99 -18.58 -1.23
CA PRO A 64 5.31 -19.85 -1.48
C PRO A 64 5.03 -20.05 -2.97
N ARG A 65 5.07 -21.31 -3.43
CA ARG A 65 4.98 -21.65 -4.86
C ARG A 65 3.63 -21.25 -5.46
N GLU A 66 2.60 -21.15 -4.63
CA GLU A 66 1.23 -20.78 -4.96
C GLU A 66 1.10 -19.32 -5.42
N PHE A 67 2.11 -18.48 -5.18
CA PHE A 67 2.05 -17.05 -5.53
C PHE A 67 3.12 -16.66 -6.55
N SER A 68 2.74 -15.84 -7.53
CA SER A 68 3.69 -15.26 -8.49
C SER A 68 4.46 -14.07 -7.92
N SER A 69 3.84 -13.27 -7.06
CA SER A 69 4.48 -12.14 -6.38
C SER A 69 3.58 -11.63 -5.24
N ILE A 70 4.03 -10.60 -4.53
CA ILE A 70 3.26 -9.91 -3.49
C ILE A 70 2.98 -8.48 -3.95
N ILE A 71 1.71 -8.10 -3.90
CA ILE A 71 1.25 -6.72 -4.08
C ILE A 71 1.01 -6.11 -2.70
N ILE A 72 1.79 -5.09 -2.35
CA ILE A 72 1.69 -4.37 -1.08
C ILE A 72 1.06 -3.01 -1.34
N THR A 73 0.00 -2.68 -0.62
CA THR A 73 -0.64 -1.36 -0.63
C THR A 73 -0.55 -0.71 0.74
N ALA A 74 0.17 0.41 0.85
CA ALA A 74 0.19 1.26 2.03
C ALA A 74 -0.91 2.34 1.94
N ALA A 75 -1.95 2.21 2.76
CA ALA A 75 -3.06 3.14 2.87
C ALA A 75 -2.95 4.01 4.13
N TYR A 76 -3.55 5.18 4.09
CA TYR A 76 -3.66 6.12 5.21
C TYR A 76 -4.87 7.01 4.92
N PHE A 77 -5.65 7.21 5.96
CA PHE A 77 -6.90 7.94 5.95
C PHE A 77 -6.65 9.21 6.76
N PRO A 78 -6.67 10.40 6.12
CA PRO A 78 -6.56 11.65 6.85
C PRO A 78 -7.59 11.74 7.99
N PRO A 79 -7.29 12.44 9.11
CA PRO A 79 -8.20 12.53 10.25
C PRO A 79 -9.60 13.04 9.90
N GLN A 80 -9.69 13.88 8.86
CA GLN A 80 -10.90 14.49 8.32
C GLN A 80 -11.51 13.74 7.14
N ALA A 81 -11.01 12.55 6.80
CA ALA A 81 -11.48 11.78 5.65
C ALA A 81 -12.94 11.34 5.81
N ASP A 82 -13.70 11.39 4.71
CA ASP A 82 -14.87 10.56 4.53
C ASP A 82 -14.43 9.10 4.36
N THR A 83 -14.52 8.33 5.44
CA THR A 83 -14.16 6.91 5.47
C THR A 83 -14.89 6.09 4.40
N SER A 84 -16.15 6.41 4.08
CA SER A 84 -16.94 5.65 3.11
C SER A 84 -16.40 5.87 1.69
N MET A 85 -16.14 7.13 1.33
CA MET A 85 -15.52 7.48 0.05
C MET A 85 -14.12 6.86 -0.07
N ALA A 86 -13.30 7.01 0.97
CA ALA A 86 -11.95 6.46 1.01
C ALA A 86 -11.95 4.93 0.86
N LEU A 87 -12.82 4.21 1.58
CA LEU A 87 -12.93 2.76 1.45
C LEU A 87 -13.41 2.34 0.06
N ASN A 88 -14.30 3.11 -0.58
CA ASN A 88 -14.75 2.81 -1.93
C ASN A 88 -13.62 2.99 -2.95
N GLU A 89 -12.86 4.08 -2.86
CA GLU A 89 -11.68 4.32 -3.73
C GLU A 89 -10.63 3.22 -3.57
N LEU A 90 -10.29 2.87 -2.33
CA LEU A 90 -9.36 1.79 -2.03
C LEU A 90 -9.86 0.47 -2.61
N ARG A 91 -11.14 0.14 -2.41
CA ARG A 91 -11.75 -1.08 -2.94
C ARG A 91 -11.71 -1.13 -4.46
N MET A 92 -12.04 -0.04 -5.15
CA MET A 92 -11.99 0.01 -6.62
C MET A 92 -10.57 -0.25 -7.14
N ALA A 93 -9.57 0.36 -6.50
CA ALA A 93 -8.17 0.13 -6.85
C ALA A 93 -7.74 -1.33 -6.62
N LEU A 94 -8.04 -1.88 -5.45
CA LEU A 94 -7.71 -3.27 -5.10
C LEU A 94 -8.42 -4.28 -6.03
N CYS A 95 -9.71 -4.08 -6.31
CA CYS A 95 -10.44 -4.96 -7.24
C CYS A 95 -9.85 -4.93 -8.65
N LYS A 96 -9.37 -3.78 -9.13
CA LYS A 96 -8.68 -3.70 -10.42
C LYS A 96 -7.38 -4.50 -10.39
N LEU A 97 -6.57 -4.33 -9.35
CA LEU A 97 -5.31 -5.06 -9.19
C LEU A 97 -5.51 -6.57 -9.06
N GLN A 98 -6.49 -7.02 -8.29
CA GLN A 98 -6.85 -8.44 -8.15
C GLN A 98 -7.26 -9.08 -9.49
N LYS A 99 -7.95 -8.32 -10.36
CA LYS A 99 -8.29 -8.79 -11.70
C LYS A 99 -7.07 -8.86 -12.62
N THR A 100 -6.13 -7.91 -12.49
CA THR A 100 -4.90 -7.86 -13.30
C THR A 100 -3.87 -8.91 -12.84
N TYR A 101 -3.85 -9.22 -11.54
CA TYR A 101 -2.86 -10.09 -10.92
C TYR A 101 -3.53 -11.16 -10.04
N PRO A 102 -4.25 -12.13 -10.65
CA PRO A 102 -5.02 -13.11 -9.90
C PRO A 102 -4.18 -14.07 -9.05
N GLU A 103 -2.94 -14.33 -9.45
CA GLU A 103 -2.01 -15.26 -8.78
C GLU A 103 -1.06 -14.56 -7.78
N ASP A 104 -1.27 -13.26 -7.52
CA ASP A 104 -0.46 -12.51 -6.56
C ASP A 104 -1.11 -12.48 -5.17
N ALA A 105 -0.29 -12.54 -4.13
CA ALA A 105 -0.74 -12.31 -2.76
C ALA A 105 -0.91 -10.80 -2.51
N PHE A 106 -1.94 -10.40 -1.75
CA PHE A 106 -2.23 -9.00 -1.46
C PHE A 106 -2.03 -8.70 0.02
N ILE A 107 -1.23 -7.69 0.31
CA ILE A 107 -1.06 -7.12 1.65
C ILE A 107 -1.53 -5.68 1.60
N VAL A 108 -2.47 -5.31 2.47
CA VAL A 108 -2.92 -3.93 2.64
C VAL A 108 -2.60 -3.51 4.07
N ALA A 109 -1.74 -2.52 4.22
CA ALA A 109 -1.26 -2.03 5.50
C ALA A 109 -1.54 -0.53 5.64
N GLY A 110 -1.82 -0.08 6.85
CA GLY A 110 -2.19 1.30 7.11
C GLY A 110 -2.82 1.49 8.47
N ASP A 111 -3.12 2.75 8.79
CA ASP A 111 -3.93 3.10 9.96
C ASP A 111 -5.41 2.99 9.59
N PHE A 112 -6.05 1.89 9.97
CA PHE A 112 -7.46 1.61 9.73
C PHE A 112 -8.33 1.88 10.98
N ASN A 113 -7.82 2.57 12.01
CA ASN A 113 -8.57 2.83 13.25
C ASN A 113 -9.91 3.56 13.03
N LYS A 114 -10.05 4.29 11.91
CA LYS A 114 -11.28 4.99 11.52
C LYS A 114 -12.08 4.28 10.42
N ALA A 115 -11.66 3.10 9.98
CA ALA A 115 -12.17 2.43 8.78
C ALA A 115 -12.37 0.93 8.98
N ASN A 116 -13.62 0.45 8.88
CA ASN A 116 -13.91 -0.98 8.97
C ASN A 116 -13.82 -1.65 7.58
N LEU A 117 -12.70 -2.32 7.32
CA LEU A 117 -12.44 -3.03 6.06
C LEU A 117 -13.40 -4.20 5.81
N LYS A 118 -13.88 -4.88 6.87
CA LYS A 118 -14.75 -6.07 6.77
C LYS A 118 -16.06 -5.75 6.02
N THR A 119 -16.53 -4.50 6.10
CA THR A 119 -17.79 -4.07 5.46
C THR A 119 -17.72 -3.86 3.95
N ARG A 120 -16.51 -3.61 3.39
CA ARG A 120 -16.32 -3.25 1.98
C ARG A 120 -15.37 -4.17 1.22
N LEU A 121 -14.52 -4.92 1.93
CA LEU A 121 -13.51 -5.81 1.38
C LEU A 121 -13.62 -7.21 2.03
N PRO A 122 -14.72 -7.94 1.80
CA PRO A 122 -14.99 -9.21 2.51
C PRO A 122 -14.01 -10.34 2.17
N LYS A 123 -13.26 -10.20 1.07
CA LYS A 123 -12.23 -11.16 0.66
C LYS A 123 -10.88 -10.96 1.36
N ILE A 124 -10.72 -9.87 2.11
CA ILE A 124 -9.48 -9.56 2.82
C ILE A 124 -9.63 -10.00 4.27
N TYR A 125 -8.70 -10.83 4.73
CA TYR A 125 -8.59 -11.20 6.13
C TYR A 125 -7.84 -10.10 6.90
N GLN A 126 -8.47 -9.56 7.94
CA GLN A 126 -7.86 -8.54 8.80
C GLN A 126 -7.12 -9.23 9.96
N HIS A 127 -5.81 -9.05 10.03
CA HIS A 127 -4.95 -9.69 11.04
C HIS A 127 -4.90 -8.97 12.39
N ILE A 128 -5.24 -7.68 12.43
CA ILE A 128 -5.24 -6.85 13.65
C ILE A 128 -6.63 -6.27 13.79
N ASP A 129 -7.33 -6.59 14.89
CA ASP A 129 -8.57 -5.91 15.21
C ASP A 129 -8.27 -4.49 15.66
N SER A 130 -9.02 -3.56 15.09
CA SER A 130 -8.95 -2.10 15.30
C SER A 130 -10.11 -1.63 16.14
#